data_AF-A0A7J5GQ49-F1
#
_entry.id   AF-A0A7J5GQ49-F1
#
_cell.length_a   1.000
_cell.length_b   1.000
_cell.length_c   1.000
_cell.angle_alpha   90.00
_cell.angle_beta   90.00
_cell.angle_gamma   90.00
#
_symmetry.space_group_name_H-M   'P 1'
#
loop_
_entity.id
_entity.type
_entity.pdbx_description
1 polymer ?
#
loop_
_entity_poly.entity_id
_entity_poly.type
_entity_poly.pdbx_seq_one_letter_code
_entity_poly.pdbx_strand_id
1 'polypeptide(L)'
;ITHMERGEVATLFLSEEHRNILSEREKEILRCIRKGLSSKEIAAALYISVNTVNRHRQNILEKLSVGNSIEACRAAELMKLLDL
;
A
#
# COMPACT_ATOMS: atom_id res chain seq x y z
N ILE A 1 31.20 6.94 11.67
CA ILE A 1 30.50 7.25 10.41
C ILE A 1 30.53 5.97 9.58
N THR A 2 29.56 5.09 9.77
CA THR A 2 29.50 3.86 8.97
C THR A 2 28.74 4.21 7.71
N HIS A 3 29.52 4.49 6.67
CA HIS A 3 29.09 4.62 5.29
C HIS A 3 28.45 3.28 4.89
N MET A 4 27.15 3.27 4.61
CA MET A 4 26.45 2.12 4.03
C MET A 4 26.25 2.40 2.54
N GLU A 5 27.19 1.89 1.74
CA GLU A 5 27.03 1.79 0.29
C GLU A 5 26.63 0.35 -0.08
N ARG A 6 25.77 0.27 -1.10
CA ARG A 6 25.30 -0.91 -1.86
C ARG A 6 24.04 -1.59 -1.30
N GLY A 7 22.93 -1.34 -1.98
CA GLY A 7 22.50 -2.27 -3.04
C GLY A 7 22.23 -3.71 -2.63
N GLU A 8 21.67 -3.93 -1.45
CA GLU A 8 21.14 -5.24 -1.07
C GLU A 8 19.68 -5.34 -1.49
N VAL A 9 19.45 -6.23 -2.44
CA VAL A 9 18.17 -6.80 -2.82
C VAL A 9 17.29 -7.03 -1.58
N ALA A 10 16.27 -6.20 -1.38
CA ALA A 10 15.21 -6.41 -0.39
C ALA A 10 14.26 -7.55 -0.82
N THR A 11 14.84 -8.65 -1.27
CA THR A 11 14.15 -9.88 -1.66
C THR A 11 14.71 -10.95 -0.76
N LEU A 12 14.20 -11.11 0.47
CA LEU A 12 14.26 -12.34 1.32
C LEU A 12 14.14 -12.01 2.81
N PHE A 13 12.98 -11.52 3.26
CA PHE A 13 12.59 -11.68 4.68
C PHE A 13 11.08 -11.92 4.78
N LEU A 14 10.50 -12.84 3.99
CA LEU A 14 9.08 -13.24 4.10
C LEU A 14 8.82 -13.99 5.43
N SER A 15 8.99 -13.31 6.57
CA SER A 15 8.39 -13.66 7.85
C SER A 15 6.91 -13.23 7.83
N GLU A 16 6.10 -13.85 8.69
CA GLU A 16 4.69 -13.53 8.96
C GLU A 16 4.37 -12.02 9.11
N GLU A 17 5.38 -11.17 9.36
CA GLU A 17 5.27 -9.70 9.40
C GLU A 17 4.80 -9.09 8.08
N HIS A 18 5.07 -9.75 6.93
CA HIS A 18 4.66 -9.21 5.64
C HIS A 18 3.14 -9.08 5.54
N ARG A 19 2.37 -10.02 6.11
CA ARG A 19 0.89 -9.97 6.08
C ARG A 19 0.28 -8.73 6.75
N ASN A 20 1.05 -8.01 7.56
CA ASN A 20 0.61 -6.81 8.29
C ASN A 20 1.30 -5.52 7.86
N ILE A 21 1.99 -5.49 6.70
CA ILE A 21 2.58 -4.25 6.16
C ILE A 21 1.52 -3.14 6.04
N LEU A 22 0.32 -3.50 5.60
CA LEU A 22 -0.83 -2.60 5.50
C LEU A 22 -1.80 -2.83 6.65
N SER A 23 -2.29 -1.74 7.23
CA SER A 23 -3.45 -1.77 8.13
C SER A 23 -4.72 -2.17 7.39
N GLU A 24 -5.74 -2.61 8.11
CA GLU A 24 -7.03 -2.98 7.52
C GLU A 24 -7.67 -1.83 6.72
N ARG A 25 -7.54 -0.58 7.19
CA ARG A 25 -8.03 0.59 6.44
C ARG A 25 -7.24 0.84 5.15
N GLU A 26 -5.94 0.62 5.17
CA GLU A 26 -5.11 0.75 3.97
C GLU A 26 -5.42 -0.36 2.96
N LYS A 27 -5.68 -1.58 3.43
CA LYS A 27 -6.18 -2.71 2.61
C LYS A 27 -7.52 -2.38 1.97
N GLU A 28 -8.47 -1.82 2.72
CA GLU A 28 -9.77 -1.36 2.19
C GLU A 28 -9.60 -0.34 1.07
N ILE A 29 -8.77 0.68 1.29
CA ILE A 29 -8.51 1.71 0.30
C ILE A 29 -7.85 1.11 -0.94
N LEU A 30 -6.89 0.20 -0.77
CA LEU A 30 -6.22 -0.46 -1.89
C LEU A 30 -7.18 -1.35 -2.71
N ARG A 31 -8.16 -2.01 -2.06
CA ARG A 31 -9.25 -2.72 -2.73
C ARG A 31 -10.14 -1.77 -3.55
N CYS A 32 -10.45 -0.59 -3.03
CA CYS A 32 -11.23 0.39 -3.77
C CYS A 32 -10.47 0.96 -4.98
N ILE A 33 -9.17 1.21 -4.82
CA ILE A 33 -8.29 1.64 -5.93
C ILE A 33 -8.26 0.56 -7.02
N ARG A 34 -8.16 -0.72 -6.63
CA ARG A 34 -8.22 -1.84 -7.59
C ARG A 34 -9.50 -1.85 -8.41
N LYS A 35 -10.63 -1.50 -7.78
CA LYS A 35 -11.94 -1.38 -8.44
C LYS A 35 -12.05 -0.16 -9.36
N GLY A 36 -11.00 0.67 -9.47
CA GLY A 36 -10.99 1.87 -10.30
C GLY A 36 -11.69 3.07 -9.67
N LEU A 37 -11.98 3.04 -8.35
CA LEU A 37 -12.64 4.15 -7.68
C LEU A 37 -11.68 5.34 -7.50
N SER A 38 -12.18 6.54 -7.77
CA SER A 38 -11.48 7.80 -7.51
C SER A 38 -11.42 8.13 -6.01
N SER A 39 -10.49 8.99 -5.58
CA SER A 39 -10.38 9.38 -4.16
C SER A 39 -11.70 9.93 -3.58
N LYS A 40 -12.55 10.55 -4.40
CA LYS A 40 -13.88 11.04 -3.98
C LYS A 40 -14.86 9.90 -3.74
N GLU A 41 -14.88 8.90 -4.61
CA GLU A 41 -15.73 7.71 -4.47
C GLU A 41 -15.26 6.83 -3.30
N ILE A 42 -13.95 6.69 -3.10
CA ILE A 42 -13.38 6.00 -1.93
C ILE A 42 -13.79 6.70 -0.64
N ALA A 43 -13.69 8.03 -0.61
CA ALA A 43 -14.10 8.85 0.53
C ALA A 43 -15.58 8.63 0.88
N ALA A 44 -16.45 8.62 -0.13
CA ALA A 44 -17.87 8.35 0.04
C ALA A 44 -18.13 6.90 0.52
N ALA A 45 -17.47 5.91 -0.08
CA ALA A 45 -17.64 4.50 0.24
C ALA A 45 -17.18 4.13 1.67
N LEU A 46 -16.14 4.80 2.16
CA LEU A 46 -15.55 4.54 3.48
C LEU A 46 -15.99 5.54 4.55
N TYR A 47 -16.88 6.49 4.21
CA TYR A 47 -17.37 7.56 5.09
C TYR A 47 -16.24 8.37 5.75
N ILE A 48 -15.22 8.74 4.97
CA ILE A 48 -14.06 9.54 5.40
C ILE A 48 -13.81 10.71 4.45
N SER A 49 -12.98 11.67 4.85
CA SER A 49 -12.61 12.78 3.98
C SER A 49 -11.68 12.35 2.84
N VAL A 50 -11.74 13.04 1.70
CA VAL A 50 -10.79 12.85 0.58
C VAL A 50 -9.34 13.07 1.03
N ASN A 51 -9.11 14.00 1.95
CA ASN A 51 -7.78 14.24 2.53
C ASN A 51 -7.31 13.02 3.34
N THR A 52 -8.20 12.38 4.09
CA THR A 52 -7.92 11.13 4.81
C THR A 52 -7.56 10.02 3.83
N VAL A 53 -8.30 9.87 2.72
CA VAL A 53 -7.97 8.91 1.65
C VAL A 53 -6.58 9.19 1.07
N ASN A 54 -6.27 10.44 0.74
CA ASN A 54 -4.97 10.81 0.19
C ASN A 54 -3.81 10.52 1.17
N ARG A 55 -4.01 10.77 2.47
CA ARG A 55 -3.04 10.41 3.51
C ARG A 55 -2.82 8.90 3.58
N HIS A 56 -3.88 8.11 3.57
CA HIS A 56 -3.74 6.65 3.54
C HIS A 56 -3.04 6.16 2.26
N ARG A 57 -3.33 6.76 1.09
CA ARG A 57 -2.63 6.45 -0.16
C ARG A 57 -1.14 6.71 -0.03
N GLN A 58 -0.75 7.86 0.51
CA GLN A 58 0.66 8.18 0.74
C GLN A 58 1.33 7.14 1.65
N ASN A 59 0.70 6.80 2.77
CA ASN A 59 1.23 5.77 3.68
C ASN A 59 1.37 4.40 3.00
N ILE A 60 0.42 4.02 2.14
CA ILE A 60 0.49 2.77 1.36
C ILE A 60 1.72 2.79 0.43
N LEU A 61 1.93 3.90 -0.29
CA LEU A 61 3.06 4.04 -1.21
C LEU A 61 4.39 3.93 -0.47
N GLU A 62 4.51 4.60 0.69
CA GLU A 62 5.69 4.55 1.55
C GLU A 62 5.94 3.14 2.09
N LYS A 63 4.90 2.49 2.63
CA LYS A 63 4.99 1.14 3.20
C LYS A 63 5.35 0.07 2.16
N LEU A 64 4.88 0.24 0.92
CA LEU A 64 5.19 -0.68 -0.18
C LEU A 64 6.43 -0.25 -0.99
N SER A 65 7.04 0.91 -0.66
CA SER A 65 8.15 1.51 -1.41
C SER A 65 7.90 1.64 -2.91
N VAL A 66 6.69 2.10 -3.29
CA VAL A 66 6.25 2.25 -4.69
C VAL A 66 5.89 3.70 -5.03
N GLY A 67 5.96 4.05 -6.31
CA GLY A 67 5.76 5.44 -6.76
C GLY A 67 4.32 5.80 -7.08
N ASN A 68 3.46 4.81 -7.33
CA ASN A 68 2.07 5.07 -7.69
C ASN A 68 1.09 4.00 -7.19
N SER A 69 -0.20 4.35 -7.18
CA SER A 69 -1.24 3.46 -6.63
C SER A 69 -1.47 2.19 -7.45
N ILE A 70 -1.13 2.20 -8.74
CA ILE A 70 -1.23 1.01 -9.60
C ILE A 70 -0.12 0.02 -9.23
N GLU A 71 1.11 0.51 -9.03
CA GLU A 71 2.23 -0.26 -8.49
C GLU A 71 1.91 -0.79 -7.10
N ALA A 72 1.31 0.00 -6.22
CA ALA A 72 0.84 -0.46 -4.91
C ALA A 72 -0.14 -1.63 -5.05
N CYS A 73 -1.11 -1.52 -5.96
CA CYS A 73 -2.06 -2.60 -6.22
C CYS A 73 -1.35 -3.88 -6.70
N ARG A 74 -0.36 -3.78 -7.59
CA ARG A 74 0.41 -4.93 -8.09
C ARG A 74 1.31 -5.52 -7.03
N ALA A 75 2.02 -4.68 -6.28
CA ALA A 75 2.88 -5.10 -5.17
C ALA A 75 2.09 -5.88 -4.12
N ALA A 76 0.87 -5.42 -3.78
CA ALA A 76 0.01 -6.14 -2.86
C ALA A 76 -0.46 -7.52 -3.37
N GLU A 77 -0.61 -7.72 -4.69
CA GLU A 77 -0.88 -9.05 -5.27
C GLU A 77 0.33 -9.97 -5.16
N LEU A 78 1.50 -9.46 -5.57
CA LEU A 78 2.75 -10.21 -5.57
C LEU A 78 3.14 -10.66 -4.16
N MET A 79 2.92 -9.78 -3.18
CA MET A 79 3.16 -10.04 -1.76
C MET A 79 2.03 -10.84 -1.08
N LYS A 80 0.95 -11.20 -1.81
CA LYS A 80 -0.24 -11.89 -1.29
C LYS A 80 -0.84 -11.21 -0.05
N LEU A 81 -0.84 -9.88 -0.02
CA LEU A 81 -1.36 -9.06 1.10
C LEU A 81 -2.87 -8.85 1.04
N LEU A 82 -3.46 -9.12 -0.12
CA LEU A 82 -4.88 -9.03 -0.38
C LEU A 82 -5.32 -10.30 -1.10
N ASP A 83 -6.32 -10.97 -0.53
CA ASP A 83 -7.12 -11.95 -1.26
C ASP A 83 -8.01 -11.15 -2.21
N LEU A 84 -7.57 -11.02 -3.46
CA LEU A 84 -8.27 -10.28 -4.52
C LEU A 84 -8.75 -11.22 -5.63
#